data_AF-A0A4P6P6M3-F1
#
_entry.id   AF-A0A4P6P6M3-F1
#
_cell.length_a   1.000
_cell.length_b   1.000
_cell.length_c   1.000
_cell.angle_alpha   90.00
_cell.angle_beta   90.00
_cell.angle_gamma   90.00
#
_symmetry.space_group_name_H-M   'P 1'
#
loop_
_entity.id
_entity.type
_entity.pdbx_description
1 polymer ?
#
loop_
_entity_poly.entity_id
_entity_poly.type
_entity_poly.pdbx_seq_one_letter_code
_entity_poly.pdbx_strand_id
1 'polypeptide(L)'
;MTLKSLLFIGLTMTSLAACSIRAHESVAALLPENSSEARAEIVATVSKALGGKQVPIAQDVFQESSKLLLTAAPVSSPSGVKVLPKEAKKALVFELRKQGDNCLLKRADTQQEWPLQTKLCIAK
;
A
#
# COMPACT_ATOMS: atom_id res chain seq x y z
N MET A 1 11.99 -29.35 55.55
CA MET A 1 12.27 -29.44 54.09
C MET A 1 10.93 -29.41 53.36
N THR A 2 10.87 -29.03 52.08
CA THR A 2 9.65 -28.91 51.22
C THR A 2 8.92 -27.56 51.20
N LEU A 3 9.58 -26.50 50.70
CA LEU A 3 8.85 -25.35 50.11
C LEU A 3 9.52 -24.78 48.84
N LYS A 4 10.69 -25.30 48.44
CA LYS A 4 11.49 -24.73 47.34
C LYS A 4 11.17 -25.28 45.94
N SER A 5 10.43 -26.37 45.80
CA SER A 5 10.28 -27.06 44.50
C SER A 5 9.11 -26.58 43.63
N LEU A 6 8.23 -25.69 44.12
CA LEU A 6 7.05 -25.26 43.36
C LEU A 6 7.28 -24.02 42.49
N LEU A 7 8.41 -23.34 42.62
CA LEU A 7 8.70 -22.09 41.89
C LEU A 7 9.38 -22.28 40.53
N PHE A 8 9.79 -23.50 40.17
CA PHE A 8 10.58 -23.74 38.94
C PHE A 8 9.77 -24.22 37.73
N ILE A 9 8.47 -24.49 37.86
CA ILE A 9 7.65 -25.07 36.78
C ILE A 9 6.91 -23.99 35.94
N GLY A 10 6.86 -22.74 36.40
CA GLY A 10 6.07 -21.68 35.76
C GLY A 10 6.74 -20.90 34.62
N LEU A 11 8.05 -21.04 34.38
CA LEU A 11 8.79 -20.07 33.56
C LEU A 11 9.07 -20.51 32.10
N THR A 12 8.63 -21.69 31.66
CA THR A 12 8.99 -22.21 30.33
C THR A 12 7.91 -22.02 29.25
N MET A 13 6.76 -21.40 29.56
CA MET A 13 5.59 -21.41 28.66
C MET A 13 5.31 -20.09 27.92
N THR A 14 6.25 -19.15 27.89
CA THR A 14 6.08 -17.82 27.25
C THR A 14 6.85 -17.62 25.95
N SER A 15 7.60 -18.60 25.45
CA SER A 15 8.46 -18.42 24.27
C SER A 15 7.80 -18.65 22.90
N LEU A 16 6.55 -19.12 22.82
CA LEU A 16 5.91 -19.44 21.53
C LEU A 16 5.07 -18.29 20.91
N ALA A 17 4.84 -17.19 21.61
CA ALA A 17 4.00 -16.09 21.09
C ALA A 17 4.72 -15.11 20.14
N ALA A 18 6.05 -15.20 19.99
CA ALA A 18 6.82 -14.21 19.24
C ALA A 18 6.86 -14.45 17.71
N CYS A 19 6.53 -15.66 17.22
CA CYS A 19 6.66 -15.99 15.80
C CYS A 19 5.45 -15.62 14.91
N SER A 20 4.28 -15.30 15.48
CA SER A 20 3.08 -15.00 14.68
C SER A 20 3.01 -13.57 14.13
N ILE A 21 3.81 -12.64 14.67
CA ILE A 21 3.76 -11.21 14.32
C ILE A 21 4.29 -10.94 12.90
N ARG A 22 5.23 -11.76 12.40
CA ARG A 22 5.80 -11.55 11.06
C ARG A 22 4.85 -11.90 9.91
N ALA A 23 3.86 -12.77 10.15
CA ALA A 23 2.91 -13.17 9.12
C ALA A 23 1.95 -12.02 8.69
N HIS A 24 1.87 -10.96 9.50
CA HIS A 24 0.97 -9.83 9.25
C HIS A 24 1.67 -8.61 8.65
N GLU A 25 2.98 -8.64 8.47
CA GLU A 25 3.69 -7.52 7.82
C GLU A 25 3.39 -7.52 6.32
N SER A 26 2.93 -6.38 5.80
CA SER A 26 2.70 -6.23 4.37
C SER A 26 3.99 -5.83 3.67
N VAL A 27 4.24 -6.34 2.46
CA VAL A 27 5.43 -6.03 1.65
C VAL A 27 5.03 -5.32 0.35
N ALA A 28 5.94 -4.58 -0.26
CA ALA A 28 5.69 -3.96 -1.57
C ALA A 28 5.31 -5.01 -2.61
N ALA A 29 4.36 -4.69 -3.49
CA ALA A 29 3.82 -5.63 -4.46
C ALA A 29 3.60 -5.03 -5.85
N LEU A 30 3.55 -5.92 -6.84
CA LEU A 30 3.30 -5.63 -8.25
C LEU A 30 2.07 -6.40 -8.74
N LEU A 31 1.49 -5.91 -9.84
CA LEU A 31 0.44 -6.60 -10.58
C LEU A 31 1.03 -7.30 -11.81
N PRO A 32 0.66 -8.56 -12.07
CA PRO A 32 0.92 -9.19 -13.36
C PRO A 32 0.35 -8.39 -14.54
N GLU A 33 0.91 -8.58 -15.73
CA GLU A 33 0.48 -7.92 -16.97
C GLU A 33 -1.01 -8.13 -17.25
N ASN A 34 -1.56 -9.31 -16.96
CA ASN A 34 -2.96 -9.68 -17.19
C ASN A 34 -3.88 -9.42 -15.98
N SER A 35 -3.82 -8.20 -15.41
CA SER A 35 -4.57 -7.82 -14.20
C SER A 35 -5.53 -6.64 -14.43
N SER A 36 -6.32 -6.66 -15.50
CA SER A 36 -7.24 -5.56 -15.87
C SER A 36 -8.26 -5.24 -14.77
N GLU A 37 -8.85 -6.27 -14.16
CA GLU A 37 -9.89 -6.13 -13.14
C GLU A 37 -9.32 -5.54 -11.85
N ALA A 38 -8.14 -6.00 -11.44
CA ALA A 38 -7.39 -5.45 -10.31
C ALA A 38 -7.07 -3.97 -10.52
N ARG A 39 -6.69 -3.58 -11.75
CA ARG A 39 -6.41 -2.18 -12.07
C ARG A 39 -7.66 -1.33 -12.05
N ALA A 40 -8.80 -1.82 -12.57
CA ALA A 40 -10.07 -1.12 -12.49
C ALA A 40 -10.50 -0.89 -11.03
N GLU A 41 -10.35 -1.91 -10.17
CA GLU A 41 -10.60 -1.78 -8.73
C GLU A 41 -9.72 -0.72 -8.07
N ILE A 42 -8.41 -0.73 -8.38
CA ILE A 42 -7.46 0.23 -7.83
C ILE A 42 -7.81 1.65 -8.25
N VAL A 43 -8.15 1.88 -9.52
CA VAL A 43 -8.58 3.20 -10.02
C VAL A 43 -9.82 3.67 -9.28
N ALA A 44 -10.81 2.80 -9.07
CA ALA A 44 -12.01 3.12 -8.31
C ALA A 44 -11.68 3.46 -6.83
N THR A 45 -10.77 2.70 -6.22
CA THR A 45 -10.32 2.90 -4.84
C THR A 45 -9.58 4.23 -4.67
N VAL A 46 -8.66 4.55 -5.59
CA VAL A 46 -7.95 5.84 -5.60
C VAL A 46 -8.93 6.99 -5.80
N SER A 47 -9.88 6.88 -6.75
CA SER A 47 -10.91 7.90 -6.95
C SER A 47 -11.71 8.15 -5.68
N LYS A 48 -12.18 7.09 -5.01
CA LYS A 48 -12.89 7.17 -3.73
C LYS A 48 -12.04 7.83 -2.64
N ALA A 49 -10.76 7.46 -2.54
CA ALA A 49 -9.81 8.06 -1.59
C ALA A 49 -9.57 9.56 -1.83
N LEU A 50 -9.79 10.04 -3.06
CA LEU A 50 -9.70 11.44 -3.46
C LEU A 50 -11.05 12.16 -3.51
N GLY A 51 -12.09 11.59 -2.87
CA GLY A 51 -13.43 12.19 -2.80
C GLY A 51 -14.23 12.06 -4.09
N GLY A 52 -14.03 10.98 -4.84
CA GLY A 52 -14.74 10.68 -6.10
C GLY A 52 -14.15 11.37 -7.34
N LYS A 53 -13.00 12.04 -7.21
CA LYS A 53 -12.33 12.70 -8.33
C LYS A 53 -11.74 11.66 -9.28
N GLN A 54 -12.10 11.75 -10.55
CA GLN A 54 -11.45 10.97 -11.59
C GLN A 54 -10.04 11.51 -11.83
N VAL A 55 -9.05 10.63 -11.72
CA VAL A 55 -7.65 10.94 -11.98
C VAL A 55 -7.16 9.98 -13.06
N PRO A 56 -6.51 10.48 -14.13
CA PRO A 56 -5.91 9.61 -15.12
C PRO A 56 -4.81 8.76 -14.47
N ILE A 57 -4.96 7.45 -14.55
CA ILE A 57 -4.00 6.46 -14.05
C ILE A 57 -3.62 5.58 -15.24
N ALA A 58 -2.32 5.31 -15.39
CA ALA A 58 -1.81 4.54 -16.51
C ALA A 58 -2.31 3.08 -16.47
N GLN A 59 -2.46 2.46 -17.64
CA GLN A 59 -3.00 1.09 -17.76
C GLN A 59 -2.04 0.01 -17.26
N ASP A 60 -0.78 0.34 -17.10
CA ASP A 60 0.31 -0.47 -16.56
C ASP A 60 0.58 -0.17 -15.08
N VAL A 61 -0.32 0.56 -14.40
CA VAL A 61 -0.14 0.91 -12.99
C VAL A 61 0.14 -0.36 -12.17
N PHE A 62 1.17 -0.26 -11.33
CA PHE A 62 1.69 -1.32 -10.49
C PHE A 62 2.33 -2.53 -11.19
N GLN A 63 2.58 -2.50 -12.51
CA GLN A 63 3.33 -3.58 -13.17
C GLN A 63 4.83 -3.54 -12.82
N GLU A 64 5.46 -2.37 -12.88
CA GLU A 64 6.92 -2.20 -12.69
C GLU A 64 7.30 -1.58 -11.32
N SER A 65 6.39 -0.80 -10.75
CA SER A 65 6.59 -0.05 -9.51
C SER A 65 5.47 -0.34 -8.55
N SER A 66 5.78 -0.65 -7.29
CA SER A 66 4.77 -0.77 -6.24
C SER A 66 4.12 0.56 -5.87
N LYS A 67 4.57 1.69 -6.45
CA LYS A 67 4.12 3.04 -6.11
C LYS A 67 3.51 3.77 -7.30
N LEU A 68 2.34 4.35 -7.07
CA LEU A 68 1.66 5.31 -7.92
C LEU A 68 1.88 6.71 -7.33
N LEU A 69 2.45 7.60 -8.15
CA LEU A 69 2.66 9.00 -7.82
C LEU A 69 1.62 9.85 -8.54
N LEU A 70 0.85 10.64 -7.79
CA LEU A 70 -0.10 11.59 -8.35
C LEU A 70 0.34 13.01 -8.03
N THR A 71 0.57 13.79 -9.06
CA THR A 71 0.96 15.20 -8.97
C THR A 71 -0.06 16.08 -9.68
N ALA A 72 -0.08 17.38 -9.36
CA ALA A 72 -0.86 18.34 -10.12
C ALA A 72 -0.38 18.36 -11.58
N ALA A 73 -1.34 18.52 -12.51
CA ALA A 73 -1.01 18.72 -13.91
C ALA A 73 -0.20 20.01 -14.09
N PRO A 74 0.81 20.02 -14.98
CA PRO A 74 1.48 21.26 -15.37
C PRO A 74 0.47 22.25 -15.95
N VAL A 75 0.57 23.51 -15.57
CA VAL A 75 -0.24 24.60 -16.16
C VAL A 75 0.61 25.34 -17.18
N SER A 76 -0.03 25.87 -18.23
CA SER A 76 0.66 26.62 -19.29
C SER A 76 0.17 28.06 -19.32
N SER A 77 1.04 29.00 -19.70
CA SER A 77 0.67 30.38 -19.99
C SER A 77 -0.23 30.46 -21.23
N PRO A 78 -0.89 31.61 -21.48
CA PRO A 78 -1.63 31.83 -22.74
C PRO A 78 -0.77 31.68 -24.00
N SER A 79 0.55 31.86 -23.88
CA SER A 79 1.55 31.67 -24.95
C SER A 79 2.08 30.23 -25.05
N GLY A 80 1.56 29.29 -24.27
CA GLY A 80 1.94 27.86 -24.31
C GLY A 80 3.19 27.49 -23.52
N VAL A 81 3.75 28.41 -22.73
CA VAL A 81 4.94 28.14 -21.90
C VAL A 81 4.51 27.39 -20.64
N LYS A 82 5.14 26.24 -20.34
CA LYS A 82 4.91 25.51 -19.08
C LYS A 82 5.31 26.37 -17.89
N VAL A 83 4.38 26.61 -16.98
CA VAL A 83 4.62 27.36 -15.75
C VAL A 83 4.90 26.37 -14.63
N LEU A 84 6.09 26.47 -14.04
CA LEU A 84 6.37 25.79 -12.79
C LEU A 84 5.78 26.61 -11.65
N PRO A 85 4.94 26.01 -10.78
CA PRO A 85 4.48 26.69 -9.60
C PRO A 85 5.67 27.00 -8.69
N LYS A 86 5.65 28.18 -8.06
CA LYS A 86 6.67 28.61 -7.08
C LYS A 86 6.86 27.59 -5.95
N GLU A 87 5.78 26.91 -5.57
CA GLU A 87 5.79 25.83 -4.60
C GLU A 87 5.41 24.51 -5.27
N ALA A 88 6.31 23.52 -5.18
CA ALA A 88 6.02 22.17 -5.60
C ALA A 88 5.05 21.52 -4.59
N LYS A 89 3.83 21.23 -5.04
CA LYS A 89 2.91 20.39 -4.24
C LYS A 89 3.51 18.99 -4.13
N LYS A 90 3.60 18.47 -2.90
CA LYS A 90 4.05 17.11 -2.63
C LYS A 90 3.16 16.12 -3.38
N ALA A 91 3.77 15.15 -4.05
CA ALA A 91 3.03 14.08 -4.72
C ALA A 91 2.24 13.26 -3.70
N LEU A 92 1.00 12.91 -4.06
CA LEU A 92 0.28 11.87 -3.36
C LEU A 92 0.87 10.52 -3.78
N VAL A 93 1.15 9.67 -2.80
CA VAL A 93 1.78 8.36 -3.05
C VAL A 93 0.83 7.28 -2.56
N PHE A 94 0.42 6.42 -3.50
CA PHE A 94 -0.26 5.17 -3.21
C PHE A 94 0.72 4.02 -3.43
N GLU A 95 0.77 3.07 -2.51
CA GLU A 95 1.62 1.90 -2.59
C GLU A 95 0.78 0.63 -2.58
N LEU A 96 0.95 -0.22 -3.58
CA LEU A 96 0.40 -1.57 -3.61
C LEU A 96 1.25 -2.47 -2.73
N ARG A 97 0.59 -3.19 -1.83
CA ARG A 97 1.24 -4.08 -0.86
C ARG A 97 0.56 -5.44 -0.85
N LYS A 98 1.34 -6.49 -0.58
CA LYS A 98 0.86 -7.86 -0.35
C LYS A 98 0.93 -8.16 1.14
N GLN A 99 -0.16 -8.67 1.71
CA GLN A 99 -0.24 -9.12 3.09
C GLN A 99 -0.84 -10.53 3.11
N GLY A 100 0.03 -11.54 3.22
CA GLY A 100 -0.36 -12.93 2.96
C GLY A 100 -0.95 -13.06 1.54
N ASP A 101 -2.18 -13.56 1.47
CA ASP A 101 -2.91 -13.72 0.20
C ASP A 101 -3.68 -12.46 -0.24
N ASN A 102 -3.72 -11.42 0.60
CA ASN A 102 -4.49 -10.22 0.32
C ASN A 102 -3.61 -9.13 -0.32
N CYS A 103 -4.25 -8.30 -1.13
CA CYS A 103 -3.65 -7.09 -1.67
C CYS A 103 -4.22 -5.88 -0.93
N LEU A 104 -3.36 -4.93 -0.62
CA LEU A 104 -3.68 -3.70 0.08
C LEU A 104 -3.20 -2.53 -0.76
N LEU A 105 -4.01 -1.47 -0.83
CA LEU A 105 -3.55 -0.18 -1.31
C LEU A 105 -3.33 0.74 -0.11
N LYS A 106 -2.12 1.29 0.02
CA LYS A 106 -1.74 2.16 1.14
C LYS A 106 -1.48 3.58 0.67
N ARG A 107 -2.02 4.58 1.34
CA ARG A 107 -1.67 5.99 1.14
C ARG A 107 -0.50 6.36 2.06
N ALA A 108 0.61 6.85 1.50
CA ALA A 108 1.82 7.03 2.30
C ALA A 108 1.76 8.23 3.27
N ASP A 109 1.05 9.30 2.92
CA ASP A 109 0.94 10.51 3.74
C ASP A 109 0.00 10.32 4.94
N THR A 110 -1.14 9.65 4.76
CA THR A 110 -2.12 9.42 5.83
C THR A 110 -2.00 8.04 6.48
N GLN A 111 -1.17 7.16 5.94
CA GLN A 111 -1.08 5.74 6.34
C GLN A 111 -2.40 4.97 6.20
N GLN A 112 -3.39 5.52 5.51
CA GLN A 112 -4.67 4.85 5.30
C GLN A 112 -4.48 3.66 4.36
N GLU A 113 -5.12 2.54 4.69
CA GLU A 113 -5.04 1.30 3.94
C GLU A 113 -6.44 0.88 3.49
N TRP A 114 -6.54 0.40 2.26
CA TRP A 114 -7.74 -0.19 1.69
C TRP A 114 -7.44 -1.62 1.28
N PRO A 115 -8.12 -2.62 1.85
CA PRO A 115 -8.06 -3.98 1.33
C PRO A 115 -8.70 -4.01 -0.06
N LEU A 116 -8.03 -4.70 -0.97
CA LEU A 116 -8.53 -4.95 -2.32
C LEU A 116 -9.21 -6.33 -2.35
N GLN A 117 -10.24 -6.45 -3.16
CA GLN A 117 -10.94 -7.68 -3.50
C GLN A 117 -10.04 -8.60 -4.33
N THR A 118 -9.23 -8.02 -5.22
CA THR A 118 -8.22 -8.79 -5.93
C THR A 118 -7.18 -9.38 -4.97
N LYS A 119 -6.84 -10.64 -5.22
CA LYS A 119 -5.70 -11.33 -4.58
C LYS A 119 -4.49 -11.44 -5.50
N LEU A 120 -4.63 -10.92 -6.73
CA LEU A 120 -3.63 -10.99 -7.78
C LEU A 120 -2.62 -9.84 -7.62
N CYS A 121 -1.76 -9.96 -6.61
CA CYS A 121 -0.55 -9.17 -6.48
C CYS A 121 0.59 -10.07 -6.00
N ILE A 122 1.78 -9.80 -6.51
CA ILE A 122 3.00 -10.54 -6.20
C ILE A 122 3.94 -9.64 -5.41
N ALA A 123 4.65 -10.20 -4.42
CA ALA A 123 5.67 -9.44 -3.72
C ALA A 123 6.76 -9.00 -4.73
N LYS A 124 7.23 -7.76 -4.59
CA LYS A 124 8.30 -7.20 -5.43
C LYS A 124 9.66 -7.79 -5.07
#